data_AF-A0A8C3S5D4-F1
#
_entry.id   AF-A0A8C3S5D4-F1
#
_cell.length_a   1.000
_cell.length_b   1.000
_cell.length_c   1.000
_cell.angle_alpha   90.00
_cell.angle_beta   90.00
_cell.angle_gamma   90.00
#
_symmetry.space_group_name_H-M   'P 1'
#
loop_
_entity.id
_entity.type
_entity.pdbx_description
1 polymer ?
#
loop_
_entity_poly.entity_id
_entity_poly.type
_entity_poly.pdbx_seq_one_letter_code
_entity_poly.pdbx_strand_id
1 'polypeptide(L)'
;MGEWKNDKRSGFGVSERSSGLKYEGEWLDNVRHGYGCTTLPDGKKEEGKYRQNVLIKGMKKRVIPLKSSKIRQKVDRSVEGAQRAAAIARQKAEIAASR
;
A
#
# COMPACT_ATOMS: atom_id res chain seq x y z
N MET A 1 21.73 -6.23 -4.84
CA MET A 1 22.50 -6.65 -3.64
C MET A 1 21.78 -7.84 -3.03
N GLY A 2 22.48 -8.95 -2.80
CA GLY A 2 21.91 -10.15 -2.20
C GLY A 2 23.01 -11.02 -1.63
N GLU A 3 22.66 -11.89 -0.69
CA GLU A 3 23.60 -12.80 -0.04
C GLU A 3 23.84 -14.04 -0.92
N TRP A 4 25.11 -14.46 -1.01
CA TRP A 4 25.55 -15.61 -1.80
C TRP A 4 26.34 -16.57 -0.91
N LYS A 5 26.10 -17.86 -1.07
CA LYS A 5 26.82 -18.95 -0.40
C LYS A 5 27.08 -20.05 -1.41
N ASN A 6 28.35 -20.47 -1.55
CA ASN A 6 28.76 -21.55 -2.47
C ASN A 6 28.24 -21.33 -3.91
N ASP A 7 28.48 -20.15 -4.49
CA ASP A 7 28.02 -19.74 -5.84
C ASP A 7 26.50 -19.79 -6.07
N LYS A 8 25.72 -19.93 -5.00
CA LYS A 8 24.27 -19.91 -5.03
C LYS A 8 23.74 -18.75 -4.22
N ARG A 9 22.65 -18.15 -4.68
CA ARG A 9 21.91 -17.15 -3.89
C ARG A 9 21.35 -17.82 -2.64
N SER A 10 21.69 -17.27 -1.49
CA SER A 10 21.33 -17.79 -0.18
C SER A 10 21.28 -16.64 0.81
N GLY A 11 20.14 -16.44 1.47
CA GLY A 11 19.88 -15.28 2.32
C GLY A 11 18.95 -14.26 1.64
N PHE A 12 18.93 -13.01 2.11
CA PHE A 12 18.03 -12.01 1.53
C PHE A 12 18.58 -11.47 0.20
N GLY A 13 17.71 -11.31 -0.80
CA GLY A 13 18.13 -10.84 -2.11
C GLY A 13 16.99 -10.34 -2.99
N VAL A 14 17.37 -9.45 -3.91
CA VAL A 14 16.46 -8.90 -4.92
C VAL A 14 16.83 -9.48 -6.29
N SER A 15 15.84 -10.01 -7.01
CA SER A 15 15.98 -10.47 -8.38
C SER A 15 15.01 -9.70 -9.26
N GLU A 16 15.55 -8.97 -10.20
CA GLU A 16 14.78 -8.27 -11.23
C GLU A 16 14.95 -8.99 -12.55
N ARG A 17 13.85 -9.18 -13.29
CA ARG A 17 13.87 -9.70 -14.66
C ARG A 17 13.61 -8.58 -15.63
N SER A 18 14.16 -8.69 -16.84
CA SER A 18 13.89 -7.79 -17.97
C SER A 18 12.41 -7.68 -18.31
N SER A 19 11.60 -8.68 -17.95
CA SER A 19 10.14 -8.65 -18.11
C SER A 19 9.42 -7.72 -17.12
N GLY A 20 10.12 -7.00 -16.25
CA GLY A 20 9.54 -6.15 -15.19
C GLY A 20 9.09 -6.92 -13.95
N LEU A 21 9.37 -8.23 -13.87
CA LEU A 21 9.09 -9.03 -12.68
C LEU A 21 10.20 -8.83 -11.65
N LYS A 22 9.85 -8.37 -10.46
CA LYS A 22 10.79 -8.13 -9.35
C LYS A 22 10.43 -9.02 -8.17
N TYR A 23 11.39 -9.79 -7.66
CA TYR A 23 11.26 -10.54 -6.42
C TYR A 23 12.19 -9.97 -5.36
N GLU A 24 11.67 -9.73 -4.16
CA GLU A 24 12.41 -9.26 -3.00
C GLU A 24 12.10 -10.19 -1.83
N GLY A 25 13.09 -10.93 -1.33
CA GLY A 25 12.85 -11.88 -0.27
C GLY A 25 14.03 -12.80 0.01
N GLU A 26 13.76 -13.83 0.79
CA GLU A 26 14.76 -14.84 1.12
C GLU A 26 14.97 -15.82 -0.05
N TRP A 27 16.22 -16.25 -0.19
CA TRP A 27 16.71 -17.22 -1.16
C TRP A 27 17.41 -18.35 -0.42
N LEU A 28 17.31 -19.56 -0.95
CA LEU A 28 18.07 -20.71 -0.50
C LEU A 28 18.45 -21.51 -1.74
N ASP A 29 19.73 -21.81 -1.95
CA ASP A 29 20.18 -22.60 -3.11
C ASP A 29 19.61 -22.13 -4.46
N ASN A 30 19.63 -20.82 -4.75
CA ASN A 30 19.05 -20.22 -5.96
C ASN A 30 17.53 -20.34 -6.14
N VAL A 31 16.79 -20.87 -5.16
CA VAL A 31 15.33 -20.91 -5.16
C VAL A 31 14.75 -19.92 -4.15
N ARG A 32 13.57 -19.37 -4.46
CA ARG A 32 12.84 -18.51 -3.52
C ARG A 32 12.40 -19.33 -2.30
N HIS A 33 12.72 -18.84 -1.12
CA HIS A 33 12.42 -19.48 0.16
C HIS A 33 11.98 -18.44 1.20
N GLY A 34 11.51 -18.87 2.36
CA GLY A 34 11.22 -17.95 3.48
C GLY A 34 10.12 -16.95 3.17
N TYR A 35 10.27 -15.71 3.59
CA TYR A 35 9.34 -14.62 3.28
C TYR A 35 9.84 -13.78 2.10
N GLY A 36 8.91 -13.42 1.21
CA GLY A 36 9.22 -12.57 0.07
C GLY A 36 8.01 -11.89 -0.55
N CYS A 37 8.29 -10.97 -1.47
CA CYS A 37 7.33 -10.21 -2.25
C CYS A 37 7.71 -10.33 -3.74
N THR A 38 6.81 -10.86 -4.55
CA THR A 38 6.93 -10.80 -6.02
C THR A 38 6.06 -9.66 -6.53
N THR A 39 6.66 -8.64 -7.14
CA THR A 39 5.96 -7.63 -7.93
C THR A 39 5.91 -8.10 -9.39
N LEU A 40 4.71 -8.31 -9.90
CA LEU A 40 4.44 -8.62 -11.30
C LEU A 40 4.53 -7.33 -12.13
N PRO A 41 4.81 -7.43 -13.45
CA PRO A 41 4.86 -6.27 -14.34
C PRO A 41 3.53 -5.49 -14.40
N ASP A 42 2.42 -6.15 -14.11
CA ASP A 42 1.07 -5.54 -14.00
C ASP A 42 0.88 -4.73 -12.68
N GLY A 43 1.92 -4.60 -11.85
CA GLY A 43 1.87 -3.91 -10.56
C GLY A 43 1.26 -4.73 -9.42
N LYS A 44 0.68 -5.90 -9.72
CA LYS A 44 0.19 -6.84 -8.70
C LYS A 44 1.37 -7.34 -7.85
N LYS A 45 1.20 -7.27 -6.53
CA LYS A 45 2.20 -7.73 -5.55
C LYS A 45 1.71 -9.00 -4.84
N GLU A 46 2.55 -10.03 -4.84
CA GLU A 46 2.33 -11.31 -4.19
C GLU A 46 3.35 -11.49 -3.06
N GLU A 47 2.91 -11.10 -1.87
CA GLU A 47 3.66 -11.19 -0.62
C GLU A 47 3.30 -12.48 0.09
N GLY A 48 4.27 -13.14 0.72
CA GLY A 48 4.01 -14.28 1.58
C GLY A 48 5.18 -15.22 1.77
N LYS A 49 4.88 -16.43 2.24
CA LYS A 49 5.86 -17.48 2.51
C LYS A 49 6.11 -18.33 1.27
N TYR A 50 7.33 -18.34 0.79
CA TYR A 50 7.82 -19.16 -0.32
C TYR A 50 8.50 -20.43 0.20
N ARG A 51 8.29 -21.56 -0.49
CA ARG A 51 9.03 -22.80 -0.30
C ARG A 51 9.33 -23.40 -1.67
N GLN A 52 10.61 -23.57 -2.00
CA GLN A 52 11.05 -24.13 -3.28
C GLN A 52 10.38 -23.45 -4.48
N ASN A 53 10.47 -22.12 -4.56
CA ASN A 53 9.87 -21.32 -5.63
C ASN A 53 8.34 -21.19 -5.64
N VAL A 54 7.61 -21.88 -4.75
CA VAL A 54 6.14 -21.86 -4.68
C VAL A 54 5.67 -21.01 -3.50
N LEU A 55 4.70 -20.12 -3.73
CA LEU A 55 4.04 -19.35 -2.67
C LEU A 55 3.09 -20.27 -1.89
N ILE A 56 3.46 -20.67 -0.68
CA ILE A 56 2.67 -21.57 0.18
C ILE A 56 1.58 -20.81 0.92
N LYS A 57 1.89 -19.60 1.40
CA LYS A 57 0.95 -18.77 2.16
C LYS A 57 1.08 -17.33 1.73
N GLY A 58 0.13 -16.86 0.93
CA GLY A 58 0.00 -15.44 0.62
C GLY A 58 -0.31 -14.65 1.89
N MET A 59 0.48 -13.62 2.18
CA MET A 59 0.08 -12.56 3.07
C MET A 59 -1.07 -11.82 2.40
N LYS A 60 -2.31 -12.18 2.77
CA LYS A 60 -3.44 -11.30 2.50
C LYS A 60 -3.10 -9.98 3.18
N LYS A 61 -3.03 -8.89 2.42
CA LYS A 61 -2.94 -7.55 2.98
C LYS A 61 -4.08 -7.42 3.98
N ARG A 62 -3.76 -7.54 5.26
CA ARG A 62 -4.64 -7.13 6.34
C ARG A 62 -4.57 -5.61 6.33
N VAL A 63 -5.14 -5.01 5.29
CA VAL A 63 -5.65 -3.66 5.42
C VAL A 63 -6.65 -3.78 6.54
N ILE A 64 -6.28 -3.31 7.73
CA ILE A 64 -7.27 -3.00 8.75
C ILE A 64 -8.09 -1.94 8.04
N PRO A 65 -9.32 -2.23 7.59
CA PRO A 65 -10.11 -1.16 7.04
C PRO A 65 -10.26 -0.21 8.22
N LEU A 66 -9.61 0.96 8.16
CA LEU A 66 -10.01 2.08 8.98
C LEU A 66 -11.40 2.46 8.47
N LYS A 67 -12.41 1.64 8.81
CA LYS A 67 -13.79 2.07 8.99
C LYS A 67 -13.78 2.97 10.23
N SER A 68 -12.95 4.01 10.22
CA SER A 68 -12.97 5.02 11.24
C SER A 68 -14.17 5.89 10.92
N SER A 69 -15.34 5.37 11.31
CA SER A 69 -16.58 6.12 11.39
C SER A 69 -16.32 7.50 12.02
N LYS A 70 -15.43 7.56 13.02
CA LYS A 70 -15.00 8.80 13.67
C LYS A 70 -14.24 9.78 12.76
N ILE A 71 -13.32 9.31 11.91
CA ILE A 71 -12.60 10.22 10.97
C ILE A 71 -13.57 10.76 9.94
N ARG A 72 -14.40 9.89 9.34
CA ARG A 72 -15.42 10.30 8.36
C ARG A 72 -16.41 11.29 8.98
N GLN A 73 -16.97 10.96 10.15
CA GLN A 73 -17.90 11.82 10.87
C GLN A 73 -17.27 13.15 11.30
N LYS A 74 -15.98 13.17 11.66
CA LYS A 74 -15.25 14.42 11.95
C LYS A 74 -15.10 15.28 10.69
N VAL A 75 -14.74 14.67 9.57
CA VAL A 75 -14.64 15.36 8.27
C VAL A 75 -16.00 15.93 7.87
N ASP A 76 -17.07 15.13 7.92
CA ASP A 76 -18.42 15.56 7.55
C ASP A 76 -18.87 16.76 8.41
N ARG A 77 -18.70 16.67 9.74
CA ARG A 77 -19.06 17.76 10.66
C ARG A 77 -18.24 19.04 10.42
N SER A 78 -16.96 18.91 10.06
CA SER A 78 -16.13 20.05 9.68
C SER A 78 -16.61 20.70 8.38
N VAL A 79 -16.99 19.89 7.39
CA VAL A 79 -17.52 20.38 6.10
C VAL A 79 -18.85 21.10 6.29
N GLU A 80 -19.78 20.53 7.04
CA GLU A 80 -21.08 21.17 7.35
C GLU A 80 -20.90 22.50 8.10
N GLY A 81 -19.95 22.56 9.04
CA GLY A 81 -19.60 23.79 9.74
C GLY A 81 -19.10 24.88 8.79
N ALA A 82 -18.17 24.51 7.90
CA ALA A 82 -17.61 25.42 6.90
C ALA A 82 -18.69 25.91 5.92
N GLN A 83 -19.57 25.02 5.44
CA GLN A 83 -20.66 25.37 4.52
C GLN A 83 -21.65 26.35 5.17
N ARG A 84 -22.03 26.13 6.43
CA ARG A 84 -22.91 27.06 7.16
C ARG A 84 -22.26 28.42 7.34
N ALA A 85 -20.99 28.47 7.76
CA ALA A 85 -20.27 29.74 7.89
C ALA A 85 -20.19 30.49 6.55
N ALA A 86 -19.90 29.78 5.46
CA ALA A 86 -19.87 30.35 4.12
C ALA A 86 -21.25 30.85 3.65
N ALA A 87 -22.33 30.16 3.98
CA ALA A 87 -23.70 30.61 3.66
C ALA A 87 -24.05 31.91 4.41
N ILE A 88 -23.75 31.99 5.71
CA ILE A 88 -23.97 33.19 6.52
C ILE A 88 -23.15 34.37 5.99
N ALA A 89 -21.88 34.13 5.64
CA ALA A 89 -21.02 35.16 5.07
C ALA A 89 -21.57 35.68 3.73
N ARG A 90 -22.03 34.79 2.84
CA ARG A 90 -22.66 35.17 1.56
C ARG A 90 -23.91 36.00 1.77
N GLN A 91 -24.82 35.55 2.64
CA GLN A 91 -26.06 36.27 2.93
C GLN A 91 -25.77 37.66 3.52
N LYS A 92 -24.80 37.77 4.45
CA LYS A 92 -24.38 39.08 4.99
C LYS A 92 -23.78 39.99 3.92
N ALA A 93 -22.98 39.45 3.01
CA ALA A 93 -22.40 40.20 1.91
C ALA A 93 -23.47 40.70 0.93
N GLU A 94 -24.47 39.89 0.60
CA GLU A 94 -25.59 40.28 -0.26
C GLU A 94 -26.44 41.39 0.38
N ILE A 95 -26.75 41.27 1.68
CA ILE A 95 -27.47 42.32 2.42
C ILE A 95 -26.67 43.62 2.45
N ALA A 96 -25.36 43.55 2.65
CA ALA A 96 -24.49 44.72 2.64
C ALA A 96 -24.35 45.35 1.24
N ALA A 97 -24.38 44.54 0.18
CA ALA A 97 -24.33 45.01 -1.21
C ALA A 97 -25.68 45.60 -1.68
N SER A 98 -26.79 45.24 -1.04
CA SER A 98 -28.14 45.74 -1.32
C SER A 98 -28.49 47.02 -0.53
N ARG A 99 -27.59 47.53 0.32
CA ARG A 99 -27.74 48.77 1.09
C ARG A 99 -26.90 49.89 0.49
#